data_AF-A0A4R4XM49-F1
#
_entry.id   AF-A0A4R4XM49-F1
#
_cell.length_a   1.000
_cell.length_b   1.000
_cell.length_c   1.000
_cell.angle_alpha   90.00
_cell.angle_beta   90.00
_cell.angle_gamma   90.00
#
_symmetry.space_group_name_H-M   'P 1'
#
loop_
_entity.id
_entity.type
_entity.pdbx_description
1 polymer ?
#
loop_
_entity_poly.entity_id
_entity_poly.type
_entity_poly.pdbx_seq_one_letter_code
_entity_poly.pdbx_strand_id
1 'polypeptide(L)'
;MFGAAATAALWPMERRRGEAWSLVGFAGLLLQNTTFAGVIATRLALTGTAEDESATNALWSLNEAYFALNGTFLATAMIGLSLAGLRTRLIRRSHAILGFTAAGLQFASAFLLPLAFDDPGPIDLLGLAGWLLWVVWIAWYGSVLIRTRASSPDQTRTAEPAAT
;
A
#
# COMPACT_ATOMS: atom_id res chain seq x y z
N MET A 1 0.19 -10.81 0.51
CA MET A 1 0.42 -11.34 1.87
C MET A 1 0.95 -10.33 2.90
N PHE A 2 1.60 -9.22 2.51
CA PHE A 2 2.12 -8.21 3.45
C PHE A 2 1.04 -7.54 4.33
N GLY A 3 -0.02 -6.97 3.72
CA GLY A 3 -1.03 -6.21 4.46
C GLY A 3 -1.73 -6.99 5.56
N ALA A 4 -2.05 -8.26 5.29
CA ALA A 4 -2.63 -9.16 6.29
C ALA A 4 -1.65 -9.43 7.45
N ALA A 5 -0.37 -9.65 7.15
CA ALA A 5 0.65 -9.87 8.18
C ALA A 5 0.89 -8.61 9.04
N ALA A 6 0.95 -7.43 8.43
CA ALA A 6 1.07 -6.17 9.14
C ALA A 6 -0.16 -5.94 10.04
N THR A 7 -1.37 -6.11 9.51
CA THR A 7 -2.62 -6.00 10.27
C THR A 7 -2.65 -6.97 11.44
N ALA A 8 -2.32 -8.24 11.22
CA ALA A 8 -2.28 -9.25 12.29
C ALA A 8 -1.29 -8.88 13.41
N ALA A 9 -0.14 -8.27 13.06
CA ALA A 9 0.84 -7.83 14.05
C ALA A 9 0.39 -6.61 14.86
N LEU A 10 -0.37 -5.70 14.26
CA LEU A 10 -0.81 -4.43 14.85
C LEU A 10 -2.12 -4.56 15.64
N TRP A 11 -3.02 -5.42 15.16
CA TRP A 11 -4.41 -5.52 15.60
C TRP A 11 -4.60 -5.69 17.12
N PRO A 12 -3.84 -6.55 17.83
CA PRO A 12 -4.04 -6.72 19.28
C PRO A 12 -3.82 -5.42 20.07
N MET A 13 -2.84 -4.61 19.66
CA MET A 13 -2.50 -3.36 20.34
C MET A 13 -3.45 -2.23 19.96
N GLU A 14 -3.84 -2.14 18.69
CA GLU A 14 -4.82 -1.15 18.22
C GLU A 14 -6.19 -1.36 18.83
N ARG A 15 -6.67 -2.62 18.90
CA ARG A 15 -7.96 -2.95 19.50
C ARG A 15 -8.04 -2.54 20.97
N ARG A 16 -6.95 -2.70 21.73
CA ARG A 16 -6.87 -2.25 23.13
C ARG A 16 -6.96 -0.73 23.29
N ARG A 17 -6.66 0.03 22.24
CA ARG A 17 -6.69 1.50 22.23
C ARG A 17 -7.92 2.07 21.52
N GLY A 18 -8.82 1.23 21.03
CA GLY A 18 -9.96 1.67 20.22
C GLY A 18 -9.55 2.26 18.86
N GLU A 19 -8.40 1.85 18.32
CA GLU A 19 -7.86 2.30 17.04
C GLU A 19 -8.03 1.21 15.97
N ALA A 20 -8.02 1.59 14.69
CA ALA A 20 -8.17 0.67 13.56
C ALA A 20 -7.38 1.13 12.31
N TRP A 21 -6.25 1.80 12.50
CA TRP A 21 -5.47 2.36 11.39
C TRP A 21 -4.87 1.29 10.49
N SER A 22 -4.53 0.11 11.03
CA SER A 22 -4.09 -1.01 10.19
C SER A 22 -5.16 -1.48 9.22
N LEU A 23 -6.44 -1.42 9.58
CA LEU A 23 -7.55 -1.76 8.69
C LEU A 23 -7.72 -0.73 7.57
N VAL A 24 -7.56 0.56 7.87
CA VAL A 24 -7.52 1.62 6.84
C VAL A 24 -6.40 1.35 5.85
N GLY A 25 -5.21 1.03 6.38
CA GLY A 25 -4.05 0.70 5.57
C GLY A 25 -4.27 -0.55 4.71
N PHE A 26 -4.87 -1.59 5.29
CA PHE A 26 -5.20 -2.83 4.61
C PHE A 26 -6.26 -2.64 3.53
N ALA A 27 -7.28 -1.84 3.78
CA ALA A 27 -8.29 -1.48 2.78
C ALA A 27 -7.66 -0.79 1.57
N GLY A 28 -6.71 0.12 1.77
CA GLY A 28 -5.94 0.72 0.67
C GLY A 28 -5.19 -0.31 -0.17
N LEU A 29 -4.60 -1.34 0.46
CA LEU A 29 -3.95 -2.44 -0.26
C LEU A 29 -4.94 -3.33 -1.03
N LEU A 30 -6.13 -3.57 -0.48
CA LEU A 30 -7.19 -4.32 -1.18
C LEU A 30 -7.66 -3.56 -2.42
N LEU A 31 -7.89 -2.25 -2.30
CA LEU A 31 -8.31 -1.38 -3.41
C LEU A 31 -7.26 -1.32 -4.53
N GLN A 32 -5.96 -1.33 -4.19
CA GLN A 32 -4.90 -1.46 -5.20
C GLN A 32 -5.00 -2.78 -5.98
N ASN A 33 -5.24 -3.92 -5.30
CA ASN A 33 -5.41 -5.19 -6.00
C ASN A 33 -6.62 -5.17 -6.94
N THR A 34 -7.74 -4.57 -6.51
CA THR A 34 -8.91 -4.36 -7.37
C THR A 34 -8.58 -3.50 -8.58
N THR A 35 -7.76 -2.47 -8.39
CA THR A 35 -7.32 -1.57 -9.46
C THR A 35 -6.44 -2.30 -10.48
N PHE A 36 -5.47 -3.11 -10.03
CA PHE A 36 -4.68 -3.95 -10.92
C PHE A 36 -5.53 -4.96 -11.68
N ALA A 37 -6.52 -5.57 -11.03
CA ALA A 37 -7.47 -6.46 -11.72
C ALA A 37 -8.25 -5.70 -12.81
N GLY A 38 -8.68 -4.47 -12.55
CA GLY A 38 -9.31 -3.59 -13.53
C GLY A 38 -8.40 -3.26 -14.72
N VAL A 39 -7.13 -2.93 -14.46
CA VAL A 39 -6.11 -2.70 -15.51
C VAL A 39 -5.91 -3.94 -16.38
N ILE A 40 -5.85 -5.13 -15.78
CA ILE A 40 -5.72 -6.39 -16.52
C ILE A 40 -6.99 -6.66 -17.35
N ALA A 41 -8.17 -6.49 -16.76
CA ALA A 41 -9.44 -6.72 -17.43
C ALA A 41 -9.64 -5.78 -18.63
N THR A 42 -9.33 -4.50 -18.48
CA THR A 42 -9.40 -3.51 -19.57
C THR A 42 -8.38 -3.81 -20.67
N ARG A 43 -7.14 -4.19 -20.32
CA ARG A 43 -6.14 -4.62 -21.31
C ARG A 43 -6.55 -5.87 -22.07
N LEU A 44 -7.23 -6.81 -21.41
CA LEU A 44 -7.78 -7.98 -22.07
C LEU A 44 -8.96 -7.59 -22.98
N ALA A 45 -9.85 -6.70 -22.53
CA ALA A 45 -10.97 -6.23 -23.34
C ALA A 45 -10.51 -5.51 -24.63
N LEU A 46 -9.41 -4.74 -24.55
CA LEU A 46 -8.81 -4.04 -25.69
C LEU A 46 -8.41 -4.97 -26.85
N THR A 47 -8.16 -6.26 -26.59
CA THR A 47 -7.83 -7.21 -27.67
C THR A 47 -9.05 -7.53 -28.56
N GLY A 48 -10.26 -7.30 -28.07
CA GLY A 48 -11.51 -7.54 -28.77
C GLY A 48 -12.16 -6.30 -29.40
N THR A 49 -11.62 -5.10 -29.20
CA THR A 49 -12.21 -3.83 -29.66
C THR A 49 -11.47 -3.18 -30.82
N ALA A 50 -10.55 -3.90 -31.48
CA ALA A 50 -9.66 -3.32 -32.50
C ALA A 50 -10.39 -2.66 -33.69
N GLU A 51 -11.61 -3.10 -34.00
CA GLU A 51 -12.43 -2.55 -35.09
C GLU A 51 -13.35 -1.39 -34.64
N ASP A 52 -13.45 -1.12 -33.34
CA ASP A 52 -14.23 -0.02 -32.76
C ASP A 52 -13.31 0.98 -32.03
N GLU A 53 -12.98 2.07 -32.74
CA GLU A 53 -12.12 3.13 -32.23
C GLU A 53 -12.72 3.81 -30.99
N SER A 54 -14.04 3.97 -30.93
CA SER A 54 -14.71 4.63 -29.81
C SER A 54 -14.62 3.79 -28.54
N ALA A 55 -14.85 2.47 -28.66
CA ALA A 55 -14.73 1.52 -27.56
C ALA A 55 -13.28 1.40 -27.09
N THR A 56 -12.33 1.38 -28.03
CA THR A 56 -10.89 1.36 -27.73
C THR A 56 -10.45 2.59 -26.93
N ASN A 57 -10.87 3.79 -27.36
CA ASN A 57 -10.55 5.03 -26.65
C ASN A 57 -11.17 5.06 -25.24
N ALA A 58 -12.42 4.65 -25.10
CA ALA A 58 -13.09 4.58 -23.80
C ALA A 58 -12.39 3.62 -22.82
N LEU A 59 -11.95 2.45 -23.30
CA LEU A 59 -11.20 1.48 -22.50
C LEU A 59 -9.82 2.00 -22.09
N TRP A 60 -9.14 2.75 -22.96
CA TRP A 60 -7.88 3.42 -22.60
C TRP A 60 -8.10 4.48 -21.52
N SER A 61 -9.10 5.35 -21.65
CA SER A 61 -9.41 6.34 -20.61
C SER A 61 -9.76 5.68 -19.26
N LEU A 62 -10.48 4.55 -19.29
CA LEU A 62 -10.78 3.77 -18.09
C LEU A 62 -9.51 3.14 -17.49
N ASN A 63 -8.59 2.65 -18.32
CA ASN A 63 -7.30 2.11 -17.88
C ASN A 63 -6.46 3.16 -17.14
N GLU A 64 -6.37 4.37 -17.70
CA GLU A 64 -5.67 5.51 -17.08
C GLU A 64 -6.35 5.94 -15.77
N ALA A 65 -7.68 5.95 -15.72
CA ALA A 65 -8.41 6.24 -14.49
C ALA A 65 -8.08 5.23 -13.37
N TYR A 66 -7.93 3.94 -13.69
CA TYR A 66 -7.46 2.95 -12.71
C TYR A 66 -6.04 3.29 -12.21
N PHE A 67 -5.10 3.63 -13.08
CA PHE A 67 -3.76 4.03 -12.64
C PHE A 67 -3.77 5.25 -11.72
N ALA A 68 -4.60 6.25 -12.01
CA ALA A 68 -4.78 7.42 -11.15
C ALA A 68 -5.30 7.05 -9.75
N LEU A 69 -6.35 6.22 -9.70
CA LEU A 69 -6.93 5.73 -8.45
C LEU A 69 -5.92 4.92 -7.61
N ASN A 70 -5.03 4.18 -8.28
CA ASN A 70 -3.98 3.41 -7.60
C ASN A 70 -3.11 4.28 -6.68
N GLY A 71 -2.72 5.49 -7.14
CA GLY A 71 -1.93 6.42 -6.33
C GLY A 71 -2.64 6.84 -5.04
N THR A 72 -3.94 7.10 -5.12
CA THR A 72 -4.78 7.44 -3.95
C THR A 72 -4.89 6.27 -2.97
N PHE A 73 -5.09 5.05 -3.48
CA PHE A 73 -5.19 3.85 -2.64
C PHE A 73 -3.85 3.49 -1.99
N LEU A 74 -2.75 3.68 -2.70
CA LEU A 74 -1.41 3.52 -2.16
C LEU A 74 -1.11 4.55 -1.07
N ALA A 75 -1.49 5.81 -1.26
CA ALA A 75 -1.38 6.83 -0.22
C ALA A 75 -2.20 6.45 1.03
N THR A 76 -3.42 5.96 0.85
CA THR A 76 -4.28 5.46 1.95
C THR A 76 -3.62 4.31 2.70
N ALA A 77 -3.05 3.35 1.97
CA ALA A 77 -2.31 2.22 2.55
C ALA A 77 -1.14 2.70 3.43
N MET A 78 -0.37 3.64 2.90
CA MET A 78 0.82 4.18 3.53
C MET A 78 0.51 5.01 4.78
N ILE A 79 -0.53 5.84 4.73
CA ILE A 79 -0.99 6.60 5.89
C ILE A 79 -1.45 5.64 7.00
N GLY A 80 -2.36 4.71 6.67
CA GLY A 80 -2.93 3.78 7.66
C GLY A 80 -1.86 2.92 8.33
N LEU A 81 -1.00 2.26 7.56
CA LEU A 81 0.03 1.36 8.12
C LEU A 81 1.17 2.10 8.81
N SER A 82 1.56 3.30 8.35
CA SER A 82 2.57 4.11 9.02
C SER A 82 2.04 4.66 10.35
N LEU A 83 0.79 5.11 10.39
CA LEU A 83 0.17 5.62 11.61
C LEU A 83 -0.05 4.49 12.63
N ALA A 84 -0.58 3.35 12.19
CA ALA A 84 -0.75 2.16 13.02
C ALA A 84 0.60 1.70 13.60
N GLY A 85 1.61 1.54 12.75
CA GLY A 85 2.95 1.11 13.16
C GLY A 85 3.62 2.10 14.13
N LEU A 86 3.45 3.40 13.91
CA LEU A 86 4.02 4.44 14.79
C LEU A 86 3.32 4.43 16.16
N ARG A 87 1.99 4.38 16.19
CA ARG A 87 1.21 4.41 17.44
C ARG A 87 1.45 3.15 18.26
N THR A 88 1.53 1.99 17.63
CA THR A 88 1.84 0.71 18.28
C THR A 88 3.33 0.53 18.62
N ARG A 89 4.20 1.47 18.19
CA ARG A 89 5.67 1.41 18.32
C ARG A 89 6.32 0.23 17.59
N LEU A 90 5.62 -0.38 16.63
CA LEU A 90 6.19 -1.41 15.77
C LEU A 90 7.29 -0.85 14.87
N ILE A 91 7.12 0.38 14.38
CA ILE A 91 8.11 1.08 13.55
C ILE A 91 8.65 2.35 14.22
N ARG A 92 9.86 2.76 13.84
CA ARG A 92 10.48 4.01 14.30
C ARG A 92 9.90 5.22 13.57
N ARG A 93 10.03 6.41 14.15
CA ARG A 93 9.56 7.68 13.56
C ARG A 93 10.11 7.94 12.15
N SER A 94 11.38 7.63 11.89
CA SER A 94 12.00 7.77 10.57
C SER A 94 11.32 6.91 9.50
N HIS A 95 10.88 5.70 9.86
CA HIS A 95 10.14 4.81 8.97
C HIS A 95 8.74 5.38 8.65
N ALA A 96 8.07 5.93 9.66
CA ALA A 96 6.77 6.56 9.48
C ALA A 96 6.87 7.82 8.60
N ILE A 97 7.90 8.66 8.78
CA ILE A 97 8.16 9.83 7.94
C ILE A 97 8.35 9.42 6.48
N LEU A 98 9.19 8.42 6.21
CA LEU A 98 9.35 7.87 4.86
C LEU A 98 7.99 7.48 4.26
N GLY A 99 7.13 6.85 5.06
CA GLY A 99 5.83 6.42 4.61
C GLY A 99 4.85 7.56 4.33
N PHE A 100 4.83 8.58 5.19
CA PHE A 100 4.02 9.78 4.96
C PHE A 100 4.51 10.59 3.76
N THR A 101 5.83 10.68 3.55
CA THR A 101 6.39 11.33 2.35
C THR A 101 5.99 10.58 1.08
N ALA A 102 6.13 9.25 1.06
CA ALA A 102 5.69 8.43 -0.06
C ALA A 102 4.18 8.60 -0.32
N ALA A 103 3.36 8.62 0.73
CA ALA A 103 1.92 8.84 0.63
C ALA A 103 1.59 10.21 0.04
N GLY A 104 2.25 11.27 0.52
CA GLY A 104 2.05 12.63 0.04
C GLY A 104 2.40 12.78 -1.43
N LEU A 105 3.52 12.18 -1.87
CA LEU A 105 3.91 12.18 -3.29
C LEU A 105 2.91 11.44 -4.17
N GLN A 106 2.43 10.26 -3.73
CA GLN A 106 1.45 9.50 -4.51
C GLN A 106 0.09 10.17 -4.57
N PHE A 107 -0.35 10.76 -3.46
CA PHE A 107 -1.60 11.52 -3.44
C PHE A 107 -1.50 12.78 -4.30
N ALA A 108 -0.39 13.51 -4.22
CA ALA A 108 -0.17 14.69 -5.05
C ALA A 108 -0.13 14.33 -6.54
N SER A 109 0.57 13.26 -6.91
CA SER A 109 0.59 12.77 -8.30
C SER A 109 -0.81 12.42 -8.79
N ALA A 110 -1.59 11.64 -8.03
CA ALA A 110 -2.94 11.26 -8.39
C ALA A 110 -3.92 12.46 -8.45
N PHE A 111 -3.80 13.41 -7.52
CA PHE A 111 -4.67 14.58 -7.44
C PHE A 111 -4.38 15.59 -8.57
N LEU A 112 -3.13 15.71 -8.99
CA LEU A 112 -2.70 16.66 -10.03
C LEU A 112 -2.81 16.09 -11.44
N LEU A 113 -2.97 14.78 -11.60
CA LEU A 113 -3.06 14.12 -12.91
C LEU A 113 -4.12 14.77 -13.84
N PRO A 114 -5.33 15.16 -13.37
CA PRO A 114 -6.32 15.85 -14.21
C PRO A 114 -5.84 17.16 -14.83
N LEU A 115 -4.89 17.84 -14.20
CA LEU A 115 -4.39 19.14 -14.62
C LEU A 115 -3.27 19.04 -15.67
N ALA A 116 -2.74 17.85 -15.90
CA ALA A 116 -1.59 17.61 -16.77
C ALA A 116 -1.78 16.39 -17.68
N PHE A 117 -3.04 16.06 -18.03
CA PHE A 117 -3.35 14.92 -18.90
C PHE A 117 -2.64 14.97 -20.24
N ASP A 118 -2.45 16.17 -20.81
CA ASP A 118 -1.84 16.34 -22.14
C ASP A 118 -0.30 16.38 -22.11
N ASP A 119 0.31 16.73 -20.97
CA ASP A 119 1.78 16.76 -20.79
C ASP A 119 2.15 16.48 -19.32
N PRO A 120 2.17 15.20 -18.89
CA PRO A 120 2.33 14.83 -17.49
C PRO A 120 3.70 15.19 -16.89
N GLY A 121 4.72 15.36 -17.74
CA GLY A 121 6.13 15.64 -17.41
C GLY A 121 6.53 15.54 -15.93
N PRO A 122 6.61 16.65 -15.16
CA PRO A 122 7.05 16.62 -13.77
C PRO A 122 6.14 15.87 -12.77
N ILE A 123 4.85 15.70 -13.07
CA ILE A 123 3.88 15.03 -12.19
C ILE A 123 4.11 13.51 -12.16
N ASP A 124 4.53 12.93 -13.28
CA ASP A 124 4.93 11.52 -13.35
C ASP A 124 6.16 11.24 -12.47
N LEU A 125 7.08 12.20 -12.37
CA LEU A 125 8.24 12.09 -11.48
C LEU A 125 7.84 12.06 -10.01
N LEU A 126 6.76 12.75 -9.61
CA LEU A 126 6.23 12.68 -8.25
C LEU A 126 5.70 11.28 -7.94
N GLY A 127 4.91 10.72 -8.86
CA GLY A 127 4.37 9.36 -8.73
C GLY A 127 5.49 8.31 -8.66
N LEU A 128 6.48 8.43 -9.54
CA LEU A 128 7.65 7.56 -9.55
C LEU A 128 8.47 7.66 -8.26
N ALA A 129 8.74 8.88 -7.79
CA ALA A 129 9.46 9.10 -6.54
C ALA A 129 8.68 8.51 -5.35
N GLY A 130 7.37 8.77 -5.27
CA GLY A 130 6.50 8.19 -4.25
C GLY A 130 6.50 6.66 -4.28
N TRP A 131 6.49 6.07 -5.47
CA TRP A 131 6.57 4.62 -5.66
C TRP A 131 7.91 4.04 -5.19
N LEU A 132 9.05 4.67 -5.51
CA LEU A 132 10.36 4.22 -5.06
C LEU A 132 10.48 4.30 -3.53
N LEU A 133 10.00 5.38 -2.92
CA LEU A 133 9.98 5.50 -1.46
C LEU A 133 9.07 4.43 -0.83
N TRP A 134 7.94 4.11 -1.46
CA TRP A 134 7.08 3.02 -1.04
C TRP A 134 7.81 1.66 -1.07
N VAL A 135 8.59 1.36 -2.11
CA VAL A 135 9.38 0.12 -2.20
C VAL A 135 10.39 0.02 -1.04
N VAL A 136 11.09 1.10 -0.74
CA VAL A 136 12.02 1.14 0.40
C VAL A 136 11.27 0.95 1.72
N TRP A 137 10.11 1.61 1.87
CA TRP A 137 9.27 1.51 3.05
C TRP A 137 8.77 0.08 3.26
N ILE A 138 8.23 -0.59 2.25
CA ILE A 138 7.66 -1.93 2.38
C ILE A 138 8.73 -2.97 2.70
N ALA A 139 9.92 -2.85 2.09
CA ALA A 139 11.06 -3.72 2.36
C ALA A 139 11.52 -3.59 3.82
N TRP A 140 11.64 -2.34 4.32
CA TRP A 140 11.98 -2.09 5.71
C TRP A 140 10.88 -2.59 6.66
N TYR A 141 9.60 -2.40 6.34
CA TYR A 141 8.49 -2.83 7.18
C TYR A 141 8.43 -4.36 7.26
N GLY A 142 8.58 -5.03 6.12
CA GLY A 142 8.69 -6.48 6.05
C GLY A 142 9.86 -7.01 6.88
N SER A 143 11.03 -6.36 6.83
CA SER A 143 12.19 -6.71 7.65
C SER A 143 11.89 -6.60 9.14
N VAL A 144 11.16 -5.56 9.57
CA VAL A 144 10.71 -5.41 10.96
C VAL A 144 9.80 -6.57 11.37
N LEU A 145 8.77 -6.87 10.56
CA LEU A 145 7.80 -7.94 10.85
C LEU A 145 8.47 -9.32 10.97
N ILE A 146 9.43 -9.62 10.08
CA ILE A 146 10.19 -10.87 10.09
C ILE A 146 11.01 -10.97 11.38
N ARG A 147 11.70 -9.88 11.77
CA ARG A 147 12.51 -9.84 13.00
C ARG A 147 11.66 -10.01 14.26
N THR A 148 10.51 -9.32 14.35
CA THR A 148 9.62 -9.43 15.51
C THR A 148 9.04 -10.85 15.66
N ARG A 149 8.72 -11.51 14.53
CA ARG A 149 8.30 -12.91 14.56
C ARG A 149 9.42 -13.83 15.01
N ALA A 150 10.65 -13.63 14.54
CA ALA A 150 11.81 -14.44 14.90
C ALA A 150 12.20 -14.31 16.39
N SER A 151 11.83 -13.20 17.06
CA SER A 151 12.02 -13.04 18.51
C SER A 151 10.92 -13.68 19.37
N SER A 152 9.80 -14.09 18.78
CA SER A 152 8.67 -14.75 19.47
C SER A 152 8.65 -16.30 19.52
N PRO A 153 9.40 -17.12 18.74
CA PRO A 153 9.15 -18.57 18.64
C PRO A 153 9.79 -19.44 19.73
N ASP A 154 10.47 -18.88 20.73
CA ASP A 154 11.29 -19.66 21.68
C ASP A 154 10.93 -19.47 23.17
N GLN A 155 9.87 -18.71 23.48
CA GLN A 155 9.48 -18.47 24.88
C GLN A 155 8.58 -19.56 25.48
N THR A 156 8.08 -20.50 24.66
CA THR A 156 7.21 -21.60 25.10
C THR A 156 7.91 -22.95 25.20
N ARG A 157 9.14 -23.12 24.71
CA ARG A 157 9.85 -24.41 24.72
C ARG A 157 10.81 -24.58 25.91
N THR A 158 11.02 -23.54 26.71
CA THR A 158 11.90 -23.55 27.90
C THR A 158 11.16 -23.63 29.24
N ALA A 159 9.83 -23.74 29.22
CA ALA A 159 8.98 -23.81 30.42
C ALA A 159 8.46 -25.23 30.72
N GLU A 160 9.23 -26.27 30.40
CA GLU A 160 8.98 -27.61 30.93
C GLU A 160 9.78 -27.76 32.23
N PRO A 161 9.15 -27.73 33.43
CA PRO A 161 9.86 -27.97 34.66
C PRO A 161 10.35 -29.42 34.66
N ALA A 162 11.65 -29.60 34.93
CA ALA A 162 12.23 -30.92 35.14
C ALA A 162 11.44 -31.64 36.24
N ALA A 163 10.71 -32.68 35.83
CA ALA A 163 10.04 -33.57 36.76
C ALA A 163 11.11 -34.26 37.62
N THR A 164 11.11 -33.95 38.91
CA THR A 164 11.82 -34.70 39.97
C THR A 164 10.92 -35.78 40.53
#